data_AF-A0A8C0HA67-F1
#
_entry.id   AF-A0A8C0HA67-F1
#
_cell.length_a   1.000
_cell.length_b   1.000
_cell.length_c   1.000
_cell.angle_alpha   90.00
_cell.angle_beta   90.00
_cell.angle_gamma   90.00
#
_symmetry.space_group_name_H-M   'P 1'
#
loop_
_entity.id
_entity.type
_entity.pdbx_description
1 polymer ?
#
loop_
_entity_poly.entity_id
_entity_poly.type
_entity_poly.pdbx_seq_one_letter_code
_entity_poly.pdbx_strand_id
1 'polypeptide(L)' 'IVFLSANNANQVISRHKRGSFLIIEEFFQGNLERECLEERCTYEEAREVFEDSEDTVGIFYLPKK' A
#
# COMPACT_ATOMS: atom_id res chain seq x y z
N ILE A 1 9.19 27.77 1.56
CA ILE A 1 8.68 26.68 0.70
C ILE A 1 7.29 26.31 1.23
N VAL A 2 6.28 26.20 0.37
CA VAL A 2 4.90 25.84 0.75
C VAL A 2 4.59 24.45 0.21
N PHE A 3 4.20 23.52 1.07
CA PHE A 3 3.77 22.17 0.69
C PHE A 3 2.25 22.03 0.82
N LEU A 4 1.63 21.26 -0.07
CA LEU A 4 0.22 20.89 0.01
C LEU A 4 0.04 19.74 1.00
N SER A 5 -1.18 19.59 1.54
CA SER A 5 -1.56 18.40 2.30
C SER A 5 -1.57 17.16 1.39
N ALA A 6 -1.35 15.97 1.96
CA ALA A 6 -1.28 14.72 1.20
C ALA A 6 -2.51 14.50 0.30
N ASN A 7 -3.71 14.74 0.84
CA ASN A 7 -4.97 14.60 0.09
C ASN A 7 -5.06 15.54 -1.11
N ASN A 8 -4.58 16.79 -0.96
CA ASN A 8 -4.60 17.77 -2.06
C ASN A 8 -3.48 17.51 -3.07
N ALA A 9 -2.32 17.04 -2.62
CA ALA A 9 -1.20 16.69 -3.48
C ALA A 9 -1.54 15.48 -4.38
N ASN A 10 -2.21 14.46 -3.85
CA ASN A 10 -2.62 13.25 -4.58
C ASN A 10 -3.64 13.52 -5.70
N GLN A 11 -4.38 14.65 -5.66
CA GLN A 11 -5.29 15.04 -6.74
C GLN A 11 -4.56 15.63 -7.95
N VAL A 12 -3.37 16.21 -7.74
CA VAL A 12 -2.57 16.82 -8.80
C VAL A 12 -1.54 15.83 -9.33
N ILE A 13 -0.93 15.04 -8.44
CA ILE A 13 0.02 13.98 -8.76
C ILE A 13 -0.65 12.66 -8.43
N SER A 14 -1.27 12.04 -9.42
CA SER A 14 -1.75 10.66 -9.26
C SER A 14 -0.54 9.76 -9.03
N ARG A 15 -0.52 9.04 -7.89
CA ARG A 15 0.48 8.00 -7.67
C ARG A 15 0.18 6.85 -8.63
N HIS A 16 1.00 6.71 -9.67
CA HIS A 16 1.05 5.47 -10.43
C HIS A 16 1.52 4.34 -9.50
N LYS A 17 0.96 3.13 -9.71
CA LYS A 17 1.41 1.91 -9.02
C LYS A 17 2.93 1.81 -9.16
N ARG A 18 3.67 1.93 -8.06
CA ARG A 18 5.14 1.85 -8.08
C ARG A 18 5.56 0.38 -8.31
N GLY A 19 4.73 -0.56 -7.88
CA GLY A 19 4.84 -2.01 -8.05
C GLY A 19 4.47 -2.57 -9.42
N SER A 20 4.87 -1.93 -10.52
CA SER A 20 4.60 -2.45 -11.89
C SER A 20 5.66 -3.42 -12.42
N PHE A 21 6.74 -3.67 -11.68
CA PHE A 21 7.67 -4.77 -11.94
C PHE A 21 7.30 -5.95 -11.05
N LEU A 22 6.34 -6.76 -11.51
CA LEU A 22 5.66 -7.90 -10.85
C LEU A 22 6.55 -8.92 -10.11
N ILE A 23 7.88 -8.81 -10.18
CA ILE A 23 8.83 -9.78 -9.62
C ILE A 23 9.87 -9.10 -8.72
N ILE A 24 10.09 -7.79 -8.85
CA ILE A 24 11.16 -7.09 -8.12
C ILE A 24 10.67 -6.70 -6.71
N GLU A 25 9.40 -6.36 -6.58
CA GLU A 25 8.79 -5.94 -5.31
C GLU A 25 8.84 -7.05 -4.26
N GLU A 26 8.58 -8.30 -4.66
CA GLU A 26 8.61 -9.52 -3.83
C GLU A 26 9.99 -9.86 -3.23
N PHE A 27 11.09 -9.25 -3.73
CA PHE A 27 12.41 -9.41 -3.10
C PHE A 27 12.59 -8.51 -1.87
N PHE A 28 11.73 -7.50 -1.72
CA PHE A 28 11.77 -6.58 -0.59
C PHE A 28 10.78 -7.02 0.48
N GLN A 29 11.01 -6.56 1.71
CA GLN A 29 10.10 -6.82 2.80
C GLN A 29 8.79 -6.03 2.61
N GLY A 30 7.66 -6.71 2.80
CA GLY A 30 6.32 -6.13 2.64
C GLY A 30 6.13 -4.85 3.45
N ASN A 31 5.45 -3.87 2.84
CA ASN A 31 5.20 -2.57 3.43
C ASN A 31 3.71 -2.22 3.46
N LEU A 32 3.12 -2.22 4.66
CA LEU A 32 1.70 -1.96 4.86
C LEU A 32 1.20 -0.66 4.22
N GLU A 33 1.93 0.42 4.47
CA GLU A 33 1.53 1.76 4.01
C GLU A 33 1.54 1.80 2.49
N ARG A 34 2.60 1.29 1.86
CA ARG A 34 2.72 1.28 0.40
C ARG A 34 1.74 0.33 -0.27
N GLU A 35 1.75 -0.95 0.10
CA GLU A 35 1.06 -1.99 -0.67
C GLU A 35 -0.44 -2.04 -0.37
N CYS A 36 -0.82 -1.82 0.90
CA CYS A 36 -2.20 -2.01 1.35
C CYS A 36 -2.93 -0.74 1.79
N LEU A 37 -2.27 0.38 2.09
CA LEU A 37 -2.97 1.64 2.38
C LEU A 37 -2.94 2.61 1.20
N GLU A 38 -1.83 2.67 0.46
CA GLU A 38 -1.65 3.54 -0.71
C GLU A 38 -1.96 2.83 -2.04
N GLU A 39 -1.63 1.54 -2.16
CA GLU A 39 -1.88 0.72 -3.35
C GLU A 39 -2.96 -0.35 -3.10
N ARG A 40 -3.36 -1.09 -4.14
CA ARG A 40 -4.26 -2.24 -4.02
C ARG A 40 -3.42 -3.52 -3.86
N CYS A 41 -3.39 -4.08 -2.66
CA CYS A 41 -2.79 -5.37 -2.38
C CYS A 41 -3.75 -6.56 -2.50
N THR A 42 -3.16 -7.74 -2.64
CA THR A 42 -3.73 -9.07 -2.56
C THR A 42 -3.75 -9.56 -1.11
N TYR A 43 -4.42 -10.68 -0.85
CA TYR A 43 -4.44 -11.29 0.49
C TYR A 43 -3.04 -11.73 0.94
N GLU A 44 -2.20 -12.21 0.02
CA GLU A 44 -0.87 -12.72 0.34
C GLU A 44 0.09 -11.58 0.74
N GLU A 45 0.10 -10.48 -0.01
CA GLU A 45 0.85 -9.26 0.36
C GLU A 45 0.39 -8.73 1.74
N ALA A 46 -0.93 -8.74 2.01
CA ALA A 46 -1.43 -8.35 3.33
C ALA A 46 -0.96 -9.33 4.43
N ARG A 47 -0.89 -10.63 4.15
CA ARG A 47 -0.43 -11.65 5.11
C ARG A 47 1.06 -11.51 5.43
N GLU A 48 1.89 -11.17 4.44
CA GLU A 48 3.33 -10.96 4.60
C GLU A 48 3.66 -9.83 5.57
N VAL A 49 2.82 -8.79 5.63
CA VAL A 49 2.98 -7.67 6.55
C VAL A 49 2.69 -8.03 7.99
N PHE A 50 1.68 -8.88 8.25
CA PHE A 50 1.15 -9.07 9.60
C PHE A 50 1.77 -10.23 10.37
N GLU A 51 2.45 -11.17 9.72
CA GLU A 51 2.95 -12.46 10.30
C GLU A 51 1.85 -13.34 10.95
N ASP A 52 0.81 -12.74 11.54
CA ASP A 52 -0.36 -13.32 12.17
C ASP A 52 -1.63 -13.06 11.34
N SER A 53 -2.43 -14.10 11.16
CA SER A 53 -3.53 -14.13 10.17
C SER A 53 -4.78 -13.33 10.55
N GLU A 54 -4.89 -12.94 11.83
CA GLU A 54 -6.09 -12.33 12.39
C GLU A 54 -6.25 -10.86 11.95
N ASP A 55 -5.14 -10.14 11.86
CA ASP A 55 -5.09 -8.72 11.46
C ASP A 55 -5.17 -8.53 9.94
N THR A 56 -4.84 -9.57 9.17
CA THR A 56 -4.88 -9.55 7.70
C THR A 56 -6.27 -9.25 7.17
N VAL A 57 -7.30 -9.79 7.84
CA VAL A 57 -8.70 -9.62 7.43
C VAL A 57 -9.15 -8.18 7.64
N GLY A 58 -8.78 -7.56 8.76
CA GLY A 58 -9.16 -6.17 9.07
C GLY A 58 -8.66 -5.20 8.00
N ILE A 59 -7.39 -5.31 7.62
CA ILE A 59 -6.71 -4.40 6.70
C ILE A 59 -7.24 -4.49 5.28
N PHE A 60 -7.61 -5.71 4.82
CA PHE A 60 -8.14 -5.92 3.48
C PHE A 60 -9.45 -5.15 3.23
N TYR A 61 -10.21 -4.85 4.30
CA TYR A 61 -11.46 -4.08 4.24
C TYR A 61 -11.31 -2.61 4.69
N LEU A 62 -10.11 -2.15 5.07
CA LEU A 62 -9.92 -0.77 5.50
C LEU A 62 -9.97 0.21 4.31
N PRO A 63 -10.52 1.43 4.51
CA PRO A 63 -10.47 2.47 3.51
C PRO A 63 -9.02 2.88 3.26
N LYS A 64 -8.61 2.79 2.00
CA LYS A 64 -7.31 3.27 1.50
C LYS A 64 -7.16 4.77 1.74
N LYS A 65 -5.92 5.22 1.94
CA LYS A 65 -5.58 6.63 2.22
C LYS A 65 -5.61 7.51 0.97
#